data_AF-A0A1B3E0X9-F1
#
_entry.id   AF-A0A1B3E0X9-F1
#
_cell.length_a   1.000
_cell.length_b   1.000
_cell.length_c   1.000
_cell.angle_alpha   90.00
_cell.angle_beta   90.00
_cell.angle_gamma   90.00
#
_symmetry.space_group_name_H-M   'P 1'
#
loop_
_entity.id
_entity.type
_entity.pdbx_description
1 polymer ?
#
loop_
_entity_poly.entity_id
_entity_poly.type
_entity_poly.pdbx_seq_one_letter_code
_entity_poly.pdbx_strand_id
1 'polypeptide(L)'
;MNIERRTLLKGMALGGLAGAAMGASSLAMTKAMLGGQTQPLPTLVLVDGQAAGNAFLAGVGASAAAGKAEVQRTDLGLDFVLGLQKRLLSGQPQRIIGLVDDASAALILDLARSSGARVQWLGQHSALAGGTRHQLLSADSAQGCALRLGQQLHACGGGFSLSGEHPLGGRPLKLASAARSGGSAQWAASLGHSLASLGTADSGAAPGLASQLPALAGQFVSFSIVA
;
A
#
# COMPACT_ATOMS: atom_id res chain seq x y z
N MET A 1 45.64 -12.02 -32.87
CA MET A 1 44.37 -11.85 -32.13
C MET A 1 43.61 -10.72 -32.78
N ASN A 2 42.55 -11.05 -33.51
CA ASN A 2 41.83 -10.15 -34.40
C ASN A 2 40.44 -9.90 -33.81
N ILE A 3 40.06 -8.63 -33.65
CA ILE A 3 38.76 -8.19 -33.14
C ILE A 3 37.90 -7.88 -34.35
N GLU A 4 36.95 -8.76 -34.67
CA GLU A 4 35.85 -8.46 -35.57
C GLU A 4 34.61 -9.24 -35.14
N ARG A 5 33.52 -8.51 -34.86
CA ARG A 5 32.17 -8.77 -35.39
C ARG A 5 31.25 -7.61 -35.02
N ARG A 6 31.17 -6.65 -35.93
CA ARG A 6 30.02 -5.76 -36.09
C ARG A 6 28.90 -6.58 -36.72
N THR A 7 27.70 -6.50 -36.15
CA THR A 7 26.47 -6.78 -36.90
C THR A 7 25.49 -5.64 -36.66
N LEU A 8 25.42 -4.78 -37.66
CA LEU A 8 24.34 -3.85 -37.95
C LEU A 8 23.10 -4.66 -38.33
N LEU A 9 21.98 -4.42 -37.67
CA LEU A 9 20.66 -4.81 -38.20
C LEU A 9 19.82 -3.55 -38.39
N LYS A 10 19.90 -3.03 -39.62
CA LYS A 10 18.93 -2.11 -40.21
C LYS A 10 17.66 -2.92 -40.50
N GLY A 11 16.62 -2.72 -39.70
CA GLY A 11 15.28 -3.19 -40.01
C GLY A 11 14.43 -2.04 -40.53
N MET A 12 14.32 -1.91 -41.86
CA MET A 12 13.22 -1.21 -42.52
C MET A 12 12.08 -2.20 -42.72
N ALA A 13 10.85 -1.81 -42.36
CA ALA A 13 9.64 -2.34 -42.96
C ALA A 13 8.53 -1.27 -42.86
N LEU A 14 8.42 -0.47 -43.92
CA LEU A 14 7.23 0.31 -44.25
C LEU A 14 6.45 -0.48 -45.29
N GLY A 15 5.18 -0.75 -45.03
CA GLY A 15 4.27 -1.27 -46.05
C GLY A 15 3.01 -1.91 -45.47
N GLY A 16 1.84 -1.41 -45.91
CA GLY A 16 0.59 -2.17 -45.89
C GLY A 16 -0.61 -1.46 -45.24
N LEU A 17 -1.27 -0.59 -46.01
CA LEU A 17 -2.67 -0.23 -45.76
C LEU A 17 -3.59 -1.22 -46.50
N ALA A 18 -4.78 -1.41 -45.92
CA ALA A 18 -5.99 -2.06 -46.43
C ALA A 18 -6.11 -3.59 -46.30
N GLY A 19 -7.18 -4.00 -45.61
CA GLY A 19 -7.66 -5.37 -45.54
C GLY A 19 -8.61 -5.56 -44.36
N ALA A 20 -9.89 -5.21 -44.55
CA ALA A 20 -10.94 -5.59 -43.61
C ALA A 20 -11.09 -7.11 -43.58
N ALA A 21 -10.89 -7.72 -42.42
CA ALA A 21 -11.33 -9.07 -42.12
C ALA A 21 -11.86 -9.09 -40.69
N MET A 22 -13.13 -9.46 -40.57
CA MET A 22 -13.81 -9.67 -39.29
C MET A 22 -13.11 -10.78 -38.51
N GLY A 23 -12.70 -10.49 -37.28
CA GLY A 23 -12.08 -11.46 -36.39
C GLY A 23 -12.00 -10.89 -34.99
N ALA A 24 -13.00 -11.21 -34.16
CA ALA A 24 -13.09 -10.79 -32.77
C ALA A 24 -11.96 -11.42 -31.95
N SER A 25 -10.81 -10.73 -31.79
CA SER A 25 -9.72 -11.13 -30.89
C SER A 25 -8.76 -9.98 -30.54
N SER A 26 -9.26 -8.74 -30.44
CA SER A 26 -8.42 -7.55 -30.18
C SER A 26 -8.89 -6.66 -29.02
N LEU A 27 -9.83 -7.11 -28.19
CA LEU A 27 -10.38 -6.29 -27.09
C LEU A 27 -9.67 -6.45 -25.72
N ALA A 28 -8.64 -7.29 -25.61
CA ALA A 28 -7.96 -7.50 -24.32
C ALA A 28 -6.80 -6.53 -24.03
N MET A 29 -6.23 -5.86 -25.05
CA MET A 29 -5.02 -5.03 -24.90
C MET A 29 -5.25 -3.51 -24.98
N THR A 30 -6.47 -3.06 -25.30
CA THR A 30 -6.79 -1.62 -25.40
C THR A 30 -7.28 -1.00 -24.09
N LYS A 31 -7.59 -1.80 -23.07
CA LYS A 31 -8.01 -1.27 -21.74
C LYS A 31 -6.86 -0.61 -20.96
N ALA A 32 -5.60 -0.80 -21.37
CA ALA A 32 -4.44 -0.14 -20.77
C ALA A 32 -4.20 1.30 -21.30
N MET A 33 -4.82 1.71 -22.41
CA MET A 33 -4.56 3.02 -23.04
C MET A 33 -5.72 4.03 -22.94
N LEU A 34 -6.89 3.62 -22.46
CA LEU A 34 -8.03 4.50 -22.23
C LEU A 34 -8.39 4.47 -20.76
N GLY A 35 -7.69 5.28 -19.94
CA GLY A 35 -8.06 5.79 -18.60
C GLY A 35 -9.12 5.04 -17.78
N GLY A 36 -9.09 3.71 -17.83
CA GLY A 36 -10.18 2.88 -17.36
C GLY A 36 -10.02 2.77 -15.87
N GLN A 37 -10.93 3.38 -15.12
CA GLN A 37 -11.00 3.23 -13.67
C GLN A 37 -10.87 1.73 -13.34
N THR A 38 -9.71 1.37 -12.81
CA THR A 38 -9.46 0.01 -12.35
C THR A 38 -10.43 -0.18 -11.19
N GLN A 39 -11.37 -1.11 -11.32
CA GLN A 39 -12.33 -1.32 -10.26
C GLN A 39 -11.56 -1.65 -8.97
N PRO A 40 -11.91 -1.02 -7.84
CA PRO A 40 -11.21 -1.25 -6.58
C PRO A 40 -11.33 -2.74 -6.20
N LEU A 41 -10.18 -3.36 -5.89
CA LEU A 41 -10.12 -4.74 -5.43
C LEU A 41 -10.92 -4.88 -4.13
N PRO A 42 -11.63 -6.01 -3.92
CA PRO A 42 -12.13 -6.37 -2.59
C PRO A 42 -11.00 -6.24 -1.58
N THR A 43 -11.24 -5.47 -0.53
CA THR A 43 -10.21 -5.14 0.46
C THR A 43 -10.56 -5.77 1.80
N LEU A 44 -9.67 -6.61 2.30
CA LEU A 44 -9.67 -7.08 3.68
C LEU A 44 -8.74 -6.19 4.51
N VAL A 45 -9.20 -5.80 5.69
CA VAL A 45 -8.48 -4.93 6.62
C VAL A 45 -8.17 -5.71 7.88
N LEU A 46 -6.88 -5.90 8.14
CA LEU A 46 -6.36 -6.59 9.31
C LEU A 46 -5.88 -5.59 10.35
N VAL A 47 -6.40 -5.67 11.56
CA VAL A 47 -5.96 -4.80 12.66
C VAL A 47 -5.81 -5.58 13.95
N ASP A 48 -4.86 -5.17 14.79
CA ASP A 48 -4.87 -5.48 16.22
C ASP A 48 -4.92 -4.21 17.07
N GLY A 49 -5.10 -4.43 18.36
CA GLY A 49 -5.17 -3.36 19.34
C GLY A 49 -6.40 -2.48 19.19
N GLN A 50 -6.70 -1.71 20.24
CA GLN A 50 -7.89 -0.86 20.25
C GLN A 50 -7.62 0.50 19.60
N ALA A 51 -6.70 1.29 20.17
CA ALA A 51 -6.55 2.70 19.76
C ALA A 51 -5.95 2.87 18.35
N ALA A 52 -4.88 2.15 18.03
CA ALA A 52 -4.21 2.24 16.72
C ALA A 52 -5.10 1.68 15.60
N GLY A 53 -5.68 0.49 15.82
CA GLY A 53 -6.65 -0.12 14.92
C GLY A 53 -7.85 0.79 14.64
N ASN A 54 -8.46 1.40 15.66
CA ASN A 54 -9.61 2.29 15.47
C ASN A 54 -9.26 3.54 14.65
N ALA A 55 -8.13 4.20 14.94
CA ALA A 55 -7.68 5.34 14.16
C ALA A 55 -7.38 4.95 12.70
N PHE A 56 -6.74 3.81 12.50
CA PHE A 56 -6.48 3.26 11.17
C PHE A 56 -7.76 2.98 10.40
N LEU A 57 -8.74 2.31 11.02
CA LEU A 57 -10.04 2.01 10.42
C LEU A 57 -10.83 3.27 10.07
N ALA A 58 -10.76 4.32 10.89
CA ALA A 58 -11.38 5.60 10.57
C ALA A 58 -10.76 6.21 9.29
N GLY A 59 -9.44 6.09 9.12
CA GLY A 59 -8.75 6.48 7.89
C GLY A 59 -9.15 5.63 6.69
N VAL A 60 -9.24 4.31 6.86
CA VAL A 60 -9.70 3.40 5.80
C VAL A 60 -11.11 3.75 5.36
N GLY A 61 -12.05 3.92 6.29
CA GLY A 61 -13.45 4.23 6.00
C GLY A 61 -13.68 5.60 5.34
N ALA A 62 -12.70 6.51 5.43
CA ALA A 62 -12.75 7.80 4.76
C ALA A 62 -12.35 7.73 3.27
N SER A 63 -11.74 6.63 2.82
CA SER A 63 -11.36 6.44 1.43
C SER A 63 -12.56 5.93 0.62
N ALA A 64 -12.86 6.60 -0.50
CA ALA A 64 -13.90 6.16 -1.42
C ALA A 64 -13.62 4.76 -2.00
N ALA A 65 -12.34 4.39 -2.10
CA ALA A 65 -11.90 3.08 -2.59
C ALA A 65 -12.21 1.94 -1.62
N ALA A 66 -12.45 2.23 -0.34
CA ALA A 66 -12.68 1.25 0.72
C ALA A 66 -14.15 1.08 1.10
N GLY A 67 -15.11 1.57 0.28
CA GLY A 67 -16.55 1.55 0.60
C GLY A 67 -17.17 0.15 0.84
N LYS A 68 -16.42 -0.94 0.65
CA LYS A 68 -16.83 -2.33 0.97
C LYS A 68 -15.72 -3.12 1.69
N ALA A 69 -14.82 -2.44 2.40
CA ALA A 69 -13.72 -3.11 3.07
C ALA A 69 -14.25 -4.04 4.18
N GLU A 70 -13.88 -5.32 4.12
CA GLU A 70 -14.13 -6.29 5.18
C GLU A 70 -13.10 -6.05 6.30
N VAL A 71 -13.53 -5.97 7.55
CA VAL A 71 -12.63 -5.75 8.69
C VAL A 71 -12.54 -7.04 9.49
N GLN A 72 -11.31 -7.52 9.68
CA GLN A 72 -11.02 -8.67 10.51
C GLN A 72 -9.98 -8.27 11.57
N ARG A 73 -10.35 -8.44 12.84
CA ARG A 73 -9.39 -8.30 13.95
C ARG A 73 -8.52 -9.54 14.01
N THR A 74 -7.22 -9.37 14.19
CA THR A 74 -6.31 -10.49 14.40
C THR A 74 -6.18 -10.79 15.88
N ASP A 75 -6.40 -12.04 16.25
CA ASP A 75 -6.13 -12.63 17.55
C ASP A 75 -5.00 -13.66 17.48
N LEU A 76 -4.41 -13.83 16.28
CA LEU A 76 -3.47 -14.89 15.92
C LEU A 76 -3.93 -16.31 16.29
N GLY A 77 -5.23 -16.51 16.48
CA GLY A 77 -5.82 -17.81 16.72
C GLY A 77 -5.72 -18.71 15.49
N LEU A 78 -5.77 -20.03 15.71
CA LEU A 78 -5.66 -21.00 14.62
C LEU A 78 -6.71 -20.76 13.51
N ASP A 79 -7.93 -20.41 13.89
CA ASP A 79 -9.01 -20.12 12.93
C ASP A 79 -8.69 -18.90 12.05
N PHE A 80 -8.07 -17.86 12.62
CA PHE A 80 -7.58 -16.71 11.87
C PHE A 80 -6.51 -17.13 10.85
N VAL A 81 -5.52 -17.90 11.29
CA VAL A 81 -4.40 -18.37 10.44
C VAL A 81 -4.92 -19.20 9.27
N LEU A 82 -5.78 -20.18 9.54
CA LEU A 82 -6.36 -21.05 8.52
C LEU A 82 -7.29 -20.27 7.57
N GLY A 83 -8.09 -19.34 8.10
CA GLY A 83 -8.95 -18.47 7.30
C GLY A 83 -8.15 -17.59 6.35
N LEU A 84 -7.07 -16.97 6.85
CA LEU A 84 -6.18 -16.12 6.05
C LEU A 84 -5.46 -16.95 4.98
N GLN A 85 -4.92 -18.11 5.32
CA GLN A 85 -4.26 -19.00 4.35
C GLN A 85 -5.23 -19.43 3.25
N LYS A 86 -6.44 -19.89 3.60
CA LYS A 86 -7.47 -20.27 2.62
C LYS A 86 -7.81 -19.11 1.69
N ARG A 87 -7.91 -17.90 2.22
CA ARG A 87 -8.18 -16.69 1.45
C ARG A 87 -7.04 -16.35 0.49
N LEU A 88 -5.80 -16.37 0.96
CA LEU A 88 -4.60 -16.14 0.13
C LEU A 88 -4.48 -17.17 -1.01
N LEU A 89 -4.85 -18.42 -0.76
CA LEU A 89 -4.80 -19.50 -1.75
C LEU A 89 -6.04 -19.58 -2.66
N SER A 90 -7.05 -18.74 -2.44
CA SER A 90 -8.32 -18.82 -3.18
C SER A 90 -8.20 -18.44 -4.66
N GLY A 91 -7.11 -17.76 -5.05
CA GLY A 91 -6.90 -17.21 -6.39
C GLY A 91 -7.85 -16.06 -6.75
N GLN A 92 -8.70 -15.63 -5.81
CA GLN A 92 -9.59 -14.48 -6.01
C GLN A 92 -8.79 -13.19 -5.83
N PRO A 93 -8.76 -12.30 -6.85
CA PRO A 93 -8.03 -11.04 -6.76
C PRO A 93 -8.55 -10.22 -5.59
N GLN A 94 -7.68 -9.94 -4.63
CA GLN A 94 -8.03 -9.13 -3.47
C GLN A 94 -6.84 -8.35 -2.95
N ARG A 95 -7.13 -7.33 -2.17
CA ARG A 95 -6.14 -6.60 -1.40
C ARG A 95 -6.33 -6.90 0.08
N ILE A 96 -5.22 -7.11 0.77
CA ILE A 96 -5.19 -7.19 2.23
C ILE A 96 -4.32 -6.04 2.72
N ILE A 97 -4.91 -5.11 3.47
CA ILE A 97 -4.17 -4.04 4.15
C ILE A 97 -4.23 -4.25 5.64
N GLY A 98 -3.26 -3.73 6.39
CA GLY A 98 -3.36 -3.81 7.83
C GLY A 98 -2.45 -2.86 8.59
N LEU A 99 -2.75 -2.76 9.88
CA LEU A 99 -1.92 -2.13 10.92
C LEU A 99 -1.99 -3.03 12.15
N VAL A 100 -0.87 -3.70 12.44
CA VAL A 100 -0.76 -4.73 13.47
C VAL A 100 0.56 -4.56 14.24
N ASP A 101 0.80 -5.33 15.29
CA ASP A 101 2.06 -5.46 16.00
C ASP A 101 3.09 -6.27 15.19
N ASP A 102 4.36 -6.21 15.61
CA ASP A 102 5.47 -6.85 14.90
C ASP A 102 5.33 -8.38 14.79
N ALA A 103 4.81 -9.05 15.83
CA ALA A 103 4.65 -10.51 15.84
C ALA A 103 3.52 -10.94 14.91
N SER A 104 2.38 -10.24 14.97
CA SER A 104 1.25 -10.46 14.06
C SER A 104 1.66 -10.26 12.60
N ALA A 105 2.37 -9.17 12.30
CA ALA A 105 2.84 -8.90 10.94
C ALA A 105 3.82 -9.95 10.42
N ALA A 106 4.75 -10.45 11.26
CA ALA A 106 5.70 -11.46 10.86
C ALA A 106 4.98 -12.71 10.30
N LEU A 107 3.97 -13.21 11.02
CA LEU A 107 3.18 -14.36 10.60
C LEU A 107 2.35 -14.07 9.34
N ILE A 108 1.64 -12.94 9.30
CA ILE A 108 0.80 -12.56 8.14
C ILE A 108 1.64 -12.43 6.86
N LEU A 109 2.80 -11.78 6.96
CA LEU A 109 3.69 -11.58 5.82
C LEU A 109 4.35 -12.88 5.36
N ASP A 110 4.68 -13.79 6.28
CA ASP A 110 5.20 -15.12 5.94
C ASP A 110 4.15 -15.93 5.16
N LEU A 111 2.92 -16.01 5.67
CA LEU A 111 1.79 -16.67 4.98
C LEU A 111 1.52 -16.08 3.60
N ALA A 112 1.55 -14.75 3.49
CA ALA A 112 1.35 -14.07 2.21
C ALA A 112 2.44 -14.47 1.20
N ARG A 113 3.72 -14.42 1.61
CA ARG A 113 4.85 -14.79 0.75
C ARG A 113 4.82 -16.28 0.37
N SER A 114 4.55 -17.18 1.32
CA SER A 114 4.47 -18.61 1.06
C SER A 114 3.32 -18.98 0.12
N SER A 115 2.27 -18.16 0.08
CA SER A 115 1.12 -18.32 -0.83
C SER A 115 1.33 -17.67 -2.21
N GLY A 116 2.49 -17.05 -2.46
CA GLY A 116 2.79 -16.35 -3.71
C GLY A 116 2.17 -14.96 -3.83
N ALA A 117 1.58 -14.42 -2.76
CA ALA A 117 1.02 -13.07 -2.75
C ALA A 117 2.13 -12.02 -2.78
N ARG A 118 1.82 -10.85 -3.33
CA ARG A 118 2.78 -9.76 -3.54
C ARG A 118 2.61 -8.69 -2.47
N VAL A 119 3.67 -8.41 -1.73
CA VAL A 119 3.71 -7.28 -0.80
C VAL A 119 4.04 -6.01 -1.57
N GLN A 120 3.07 -5.11 -1.69
CA GLN A 120 3.22 -3.81 -2.37
C GLN A 120 3.72 -2.71 -1.44
N TRP A 121 3.40 -2.82 -0.16
CA TRP A 121 3.80 -1.88 0.88
C TRP A 121 4.14 -2.64 2.15
N LEU A 122 5.20 -2.22 2.82
CA LEU A 122 5.55 -2.63 4.17
C LEU A 122 6.07 -1.40 4.92
N GLY A 123 5.48 -1.08 6.07
CA GLY A 123 5.86 0.04 6.92
C GLY A 123 6.07 -0.41 8.35
N GLN A 124 7.16 0.03 8.97
CA GLN A 124 7.40 -0.06 10.41
C GLN A 124 7.20 1.31 11.03
N HIS A 125 6.43 1.38 12.11
CA HIS A 125 5.98 2.61 12.73
C HIS A 125 6.22 2.55 14.23
N SER A 126 7.05 3.46 14.75
CA SER A 126 7.19 3.64 16.20
C SER A 126 6.53 4.94 16.62
N ALA A 127 5.72 4.91 17.68
CA ALA A 127 5.15 6.10 18.30
C ALA A 127 5.68 6.26 19.73
N LEU A 128 6.26 7.42 20.02
CA LEU A 128 6.87 7.78 21.31
C LEU A 128 6.41 9.18 21.73
N ALA A 129 6.65 9.56 22.99
CA ALA A 129 6.22 10.84 23.57
C ALA A 129 6.74 12.10 22.82
N GLY A 130 7.76 11.96 21.96
CA GLY A 130 8.34 13.04 21.16
C GLY A 130 7.96 13.06 19.67
N GLY A 131 7.16 12.11 19.20
CA GLY A 131 6.77 12.00 17.81
C GLY A 131 6.80 10.58 17.27
N THR A 132 6.67 10.46 15.95
CA THR A 132 6.62 9.17 15.25
C THR A 132 7.84 8.94 14.37
N ARG A 133 8.21 7.67 14.19
CA ARG A 133 9.20 7.24 13.21
C ARG A 133 8.54 6.24 12.27
N HIS A 134 8.78 6.40 10.98
CA HIS A 134 8.20 5.58 9.93
C HIS A 134 9.31 5.12 8.98
N GLN A 135 9.47 3.82 8.83
CA GLN A 135 10.38 3.20 7.88
C GLN A 135 9.56 2.42 6.87
N LEU A 136 9.67 2.76 5.60
CA LEU A 136 8.76 2.31 4.55
C LEU A 136 9.53 1.60 3.44
N LEU A 137 8.98 0.48 2.99
CA LEU A 137 9.40 -0.26 1.81
C LEU A 137 8.21 -0.30 0.86
N SER A 138 8.38 0.22 -0.35
CA SER A 138 7.29 0.32 -1.33
C SER A 138 7.73 -0.28 -2.66
N ALA A 139 6.86 -1.10 -3.24
CA ALA A 139 6.96 -1.51 -4.64
C ALA A 139 6.51 -0.35 -5.55
N ASP A 140 6.83 -0.43 -6.85
CA ASP A 140 6.45 0.60 -7.83
C ASP A 140 4.93 0.84 -7.89
N SER A 141 4.12 -0.19 -7.61
CA SER A 141 2.66 -0.08 -7.52
C SER A 141 2.17 0.82 -6.37
N ALA A 142 3.03 1.12 -5.39
CA ALA A 142 2.77 2.01 -4.26
C ALA A 142 3.58 3.32 -4.36
N GLN A 143 4.09 3.66 -5.55
CA GLN A 143 4.89 4.86 -5.78
C GLN A 143 4.11 6.12 -5.37
N GLY A 144 4.79 7.02 -4.65
CA GLY A 144 4.20 8.28 -4.17
C GLY A 144 3.41 8.17 -2.86
N CYS A 145 3.03 6.98 -2.40
CA CYS A 145 2.31 6.82 -1.13
C CYS A 145 3.15 7.24 0.08
N ALA A 146 4.47 6.97 0.06
CA ALA A 146 5.38 7.42 1.12
C ALA A 146 5.46 8.96 1.19
N LEU A 147 5.46 9.64 0.03
CA LEU A 147 5.46 11.10 -0.03
C LEU A 147 4.12 11.68 0.47
N ARG A 148 3.00 11.10 0.04
CA ARG A 148 1.65 11.48 0.49
C ARG A 148 1.51 11.33 2.00
N LEU A 149 1.98 10.22 2.56
CA LEU A 149 2.01 10.00 4.00
C LEU A 149 2.84 11.10 4.68
N GLY A 150 4.03 11.40 4.17
CA GLY A 150 4.87 12.50 4.69
C GLY A 150 4.18 13.86 4.68
N GLN A 151 3.45 14.20 3.61
CA GLN A 151 2.66 15.43 3.52
C GLN A 151 1.53 15.46 4.57
N GLN A 152 0.83 14.34 4.75
CA GLN A 152 -0.22 14.22 5.75
C GLN A 152 0.35 14.36 7.17
N LEU A 153 1.42 13.63 7.50
CA LEU A 153 2.11 13.74 8.80
C LEU A 153 2.55 15.18 9.10
N HIS A 154 3.11 15.86 8.10
CA HIS A 154 3.50 17.25 8.23
C HIS A 154 2.29 18.16 8.52
N ALA A 155 1.16 17.96 7.83
CA ALA A 155 -0.06 18.73 8.06
C ALA A 155 -0.59 18.53 9.50
N CYS A 156 -0.52 17.30 10.04
CA CYS A 156 -0.99 16.97 11.39
C CYS A 156 -0.21 17.68 12.51
N GLY A 157 1.04 18.08 12.26
CA GLY A 157 1.85 18.82 13.21
C GLY A 157 2.46 18.00 14.35
N GLY A 158 2.16 16.69 14.43
CA GLY A 158 2.93 15.76 15.27
C GLY A 158 4.35 15.61 14.71
N GLY A 159 5.36 15.70 15.57
CA GLY A 159 6.75 15.53 15.14
C GLY A 159 6.94 14.15 14.50
N PHE A 160 7.65 14.08 13.37
CA PHE A 160 7.85 12.82 12.66
C PHE A 160 9.22 12.71 11.99
N SER A 161 9.64 11.48 11.76
CA SER A 161 10.71 11.10 10.86
C SER A 161 10.22 9.98 9.94
N LEU A 162 10.40 10.13 8.64
CA LEU A 162 9.97 9.19 7.62
C LEU A 162 11.13 8.89 6.68
N SER A 163 11.46 7.61 6.54
CA SER A 163 12.38 7.11 5.53
C SER A 163 11.66 6.09 4.64
N GLY A 164 11.80 6.22 3.33
CA GLY A 164 11.22 5.30 2.35
C GLY A 164 12.27 4.78 1.38
N GLU A 165 12.21 3.47 1.10
CA GLU A 165 13.11 2.75 0.20
C GLU A 165 12.32 1.96 -0.85
N HIS A 166 12.93 1.78 -2.02
CA HIS A 166 12.37 0.99 -3.12
C HIS A 166 13.26 -0.25 -3.34
N PRO A 167 12.72 -1.47 -3.21
CA PRO A 167 13.51 -2.71 -3.28
C PRO A 167 14.27 -2.91 -4.60
N LEU A 168 13.76 -2.38 -5.71
CA LEU A 168 14.34 -2.53 -7.05
C LEU A 168 15.27 -1.36 -7.44
N GLY A 169 15.60 -0.49 -6.48
CA GLY A 169 16.36 0.73 -6.72
C GLY A 169 15.47 1.97 -6.87
N GLY A 170 16.05 3.13 -6.60
CA GLY A 170 15.34 4.40 -6.58
C GLY A 170 15.97 5.37 -5.59
N ARG A 171 15.66 6.67 -5.70
CA ARG A 171 16.18 7.65 -4.73
C ARG A 171 15.45 7.46 -3.39
N PRO A 172 16.16 7.23 -2.28
CA PRO A 172 15.50 7.10 -0.98
C PRO A 172 14.77 8.39 -0.63
N LEU A 173 13.61 8.26 0.00
CA LEU A 173 12.84 9.37 0.54
C LEU A 173 13.24 9.57 1.99
N LYS A 174 13.60 10.79 2.39
CA LYS A 174 13.80 11.16 3.79
C LYS A 174 13.08 12.46 4.07
N LEU A 175 12.13 12.42 5.01
CA LEU A 175 11.33 13.57 5.45
C LEU A 175 11.33 13.60 6.97
N ALA A 176 11.40 14.80 7.55
CA ALA A 176 11.26 14.97 8.98
C ALA A 176 10.66 16.34 9.29
N SER A 177 9.94 16.43 10.40
CA SER A 177 9.41 17.68 10.93
C SER A 177 9.45 17.64 12.45
N ALA A 178 9.83 18.75 13.06
CA ALA A 178 9.64 18.95 14.49
C ALA A 178 8.14 19.02 14.83
N ALA A 179 7.80 18.66 16.06
CA ALA A 179 6.44 18.77 16.57
C ALA A 179 6.03 20.24 16.70
N ARG A 180 4.85 20.57 16.16
CA ARG A 180 4.17 21.85 16.32
C ARG A 180 2.99 21.76 17.30
N SER A 181 2.51 20.54 17.53
CA SER A 181 1.41 20.19 18.43
C SER A 181 1.69 18.85 19.13
N GLY A 182 0.90 18.51 20.14
CA GLY A 182 0.98 17.21 20.83
C GLY A 182 0.78 16.03 19.88
N GLY A 183 1.36 14.87 20.23
CA GLY A 183 1.19 13.63 19.46
C GLY A 183 -0.28 13.21 19.36
N SER A 184 -0.68 12.71 18.20
CA SER A 184 -2.06 12.26 17.94
C SER A 184 -2.07 10.92 17.23
N ALA A 185 -3.19 10.19 17.32
CA ALA A 185 -3.42 8.98 16.53
C ALA A 185 -3.64 9.26 15.03
N GLN A 186 -3.59 10.52 14.60
CA GLN A 186 -3.84 10.94 13.22
C GLN A 186 -2.92 10.24 12.22
N TRP A 187 -1.68 9.95 12.59
CA TRP A 187 -0.76 9.25 11.70
C TRP A 187 -1.30 7.88 11.26
N ALA A 188 -2.00 7.17 12.14
CA ALA A 188 -2.59 5.86 11.84
C ALA A 188 -3.79 6.01 10.89
N ALA A 189 -4.62 7.04 11.06
CA ALA A 189 -5.70 7.36 10.11
C ALA A 189 -5.16 7.76 8.73
N SER A 190 -4.15 8.63 8.70
CA SER A 190 -3.44 9.02 7.47
C SER A 190 -2.87 7.81 6.72
N LEU A 191 -2.30 6.86 7.47
CA LEU A 191 -1.83 5.60 6.93
C LEU A 191 -2.95 4.73 6.39
N GLY A 192 -4.05 4.55 7.14
CA GLY A 192 -5.22 3.77 6.70
C GLY A 192 -5.83 4.31 5.41
N HIS A 193 -6.02 5.62 5.32
CA HIS A 193 -6.51 6.27 4.10
C HIS A 193 -5.55 6.08 2.92
N SER A 194 -4.24 6.24 3.16
CA SER A 194 -3.21 6.06 2.13
C SER A 194 -3.16 4.63 1.60
N LEU A 195 -3.29 3.62 2.46
CA LEU A 195 -3.31 2.21 2.05
C LEU A 195 -4.62 1.82 1.35
N ALA A 196 -5.75 2.38 1.79
CA ALA A 196 -7.04 2.18 1.15
C ALA A 196 -7.08 2.80 -0.26
N SER A 197 -6.41 3.95 -0.46
CA SER A 197 -6.33 4.64 -1.76
C SER A 197 -5.21 4.14 -2.68
N LEU A 198 -4.47 3.10 -2.30
CA LEU A 198 -3.39 2.55 -3.13
C LEU A 198 -3.90 2.15 -4.53
N GLY A 199 -3.23 2.61 -5.58
CA GLY A 199 -3.62 2.28 -6.96
C GLY A 199 -4.91 2.95 -7.44
N THR A 200 -5.48 3.90 -6.68
CA THR A 200 -6.57 4.75 -7.16
C THR A 200 -6.06 6.15 -7.47
N ALA A 201 -6.80 6.88 -8.30
CA ALA A 201 -6.54 8.30 -8.57
C ALA A 201 -6.89 9.21 -7.38
N ASP A 202 -7.39 8.64 -6.27
CA ASP A 202 -7.76 9.41 -5.09
C ASP A 202 -6.50 10.02 -4.47
N SER A 203 -6.49 11.35 -4.44
CA SER A 203 -5.44 12.20 -3.89
C SER A 203 -5.91 12.96 -2.65
N GLY A 204 -7.13 12.67 -2.17
CA GLY A 204 -7.69 13.27 -0.97
C GLY A 204 -6.81 13.02 0.26
N ALA A 205 -6.80 13.99 1.17
CA ALA A 205 -6.19 13.81 2.47
C ALA A 205 -7.12 12.99 3.38
N ALA A 206 -6.53 12.22 4.30
CA ALA A 206 -7.30 11.61 5.38
C ALA A 206 -7.99 12.72 6.20
N PRO A 207 -9.27 12.55 6.57
CA PRO A 207 -9.93 13.51 7.45
C PRO A 207 -9.19 13.59 8.78
N GLY A 208 -9.21 14.78 9.37
CA GLY A 208 -8.71 14.99 10.72
C GLY A 208 -9.58 14.23 11.71
N LEU A 209 -8.98 13.32 12.46
CA LEU A 209 -9.57 12.75 13.65
C LEU A 209 -9.78 13.88 14.66
N ALA A 210 -10.95 13.91 15.28
CA ALA A 210 -11.18 14.77 16.43
C ALA A 210 -10.08 14.57 17.46
N SER A 211 -9.70 15.63 18.16
CA SER A 211 -8.64 15.70 19.19
C SER A 211 -8.81 14.76 20.39
N GLN A 212 -9.75 13.81 20.32
CA GLN A 212 -10.15 12.89 21.37
C GLN A 212 -9.44 11.53 21.32
N LEU A 213 -8.73 11.19 20.24
CA LEU A 213 -7.95 9.95 20.19
C LEU A 213 -6.59 10.16 20.89
N PRO A 214 -6.27 9.39 21.95
CA PRO A 214 -5.03 9.54 22.68
C PRO A 214 -3.83 9.26 21.77
N ALA A 215 -2.69 9.87 22.10
CA ALA A 215 -1.44 9.58 21.44
C ALA A 215 -1.14 8.08 21.51
N LEU A 216 -0.83 7.49 20.37
CA LEU A 216 -0.42 6.09 20.29
C LEU A 216 1.00 5.96 20.82
N ALA A 217 1.28 4.86 21.52
CA ALA A 217 2.62 4.48 21.95
C ALA A 217 2.84 3.01 21.59
N GLY A 218 4.02 2.70 21.07
CA GLY A 218 4.38 1.33 20.69
C GLY A 218 4.99 1.21 19.30
N GLN A 219 5.15 -0.04 18.86
CA GLN A 219 5.60 -0.42 17.53
C GLN A 219 4.42 -1.01 16.78
N PHE A 220 4.31 -0.67 15.51
CA PHE A 220 3.26 -1.14 14.62
C PHE A 220 3.85 -1.39 13.24
N VAL A 221 3.35 -2.40 12.56
CA VAL A 221 3.65 -2.73 11.19
C VAL A 221 2.40 -2.53 10.35
N SER A 222 2.56 -1.83 9.24
CA SER A 222 1.54 -1.75 8.20
C SER A 222 1.98 -2.48 6.95
N PHE A 223 1.01 -2.99 6.21
CA PHE A 223 1.28 -3.69 4.95
C PHE A 223 0.15 -3.49 3.96
N SER A 224 0.47 -3.66 2.68
CA SER A 224 -0.49 -3.90 1.61
C SER A 224 -0.03 -5.10 0.80
N ILE A 225 -0.88 -6.12 0.74
CA ILE A 225 -0.67 -7.38 0.05
C ILE A 225 -1.72 -7.48 -1.05
N VAL A 226 -1.29 -7.93 -2.23
CA VAL A 226 -2.19 -8.33 -3.31
C VAL A 226 -2.03 -9.82 -3.53
N ALA A 227 -3.14 -10.54 -3.42
CA ALA A 227 -3.27 -11.97 -3.65
C ALA A 227 -4.19 -12.23 -4.84
#